data_AF-A0A1D2U0W2-F1
#
_entry.id   AF-A0A1D2U0W2-F1
#
_cell.length_a   1.000
_cell.length_b   1.000
_cell.length_c   1.000
_cell.angle_alpha   90.00
_cell.angle_beta   90.00
_cell.angle_gamma   90.00
#
_symmetry.space_group_name_H-M   'P 1'
#
loop_
_entity.id
_entity.type
_entity.pdbx_description
1 polymer ?
#
loop_
_entity_poly.entity_id
_entity_poly.type
_entity_poly.pdbx_seq_one_letter_code
_entity_poly.pdbx_strand_id
1 'polypeptide(L)'
;MKSIRRGMMLQKLASGILAGSLLFGMQSWAQESSNAGLSGLVQVLDSTSDSQMQLDILKGISEALKGKRQVPMPDGWRSVEKKLANSNDQQVRLLAQSLALTFGSREALGQLRQVVLDKNADSNTRRVALDSLLTTRDPELPKLLQSLLKDPGLRDQAIRGLARFDDSATAQEILKIYPELNGTEKRDALNTLTSRVNYARPLLRAVASGDVAKKDLTAEIVRQLRNLKSSDLDSEIEKVWGAFREASADKKQEIERYTKLYWAGGSTPGDAVRGRAVFARTCQQCHTLYDVGGKVGPDITGSNRSDLQYLLENILDPNAVIPNDYRSSTITMKDDRVITGIVKKDEANSLTVASPGETIVLPKSDIESVRVSEISMMPEGLLAQLNDQEVRDLLYYLSRPGQVPLMATEETIAYFFNSHDLAGWDGNTDLWRVENGEIVGTSKAGLSHNEFLKSQLVFGDFRLICKIKLTPNKENSGIQFRSEPLPDGEMRGYQADAGAGWWGKLYEEQGRGILSDRSGEQYVKPDEWNTYEIVAVGHKIKTAINGKQCVDMVDEQGATHGVIGLQLHSGGPLEVRFKEFHVEVNPTFELKTAL
;
A
#
# COMPACT_ATOMS: atom_id res chain seq x y z
N MET A 1 -68.04 3.60 -49.81
CA MET A 1 -66.74 4.00 -49.23
C MET A 1 -65.63 3.05 -49.70
N LYS A 2 -65.14 3.28 -50.91
CA LYS A 2 -64.04 2.56 -51.56
C LYS A 2 -63.37 3.55 -52.52
N SER A 3 -62.29 4.23 -52.11
CA SER A 3 -61.26 4.76 -53.04
C SER A 3 -60.05 5.49 -52.41
N ILE A 4 -59.67 5.33 -51.13
CA ILE A 4 -58.44 6.02 -50.62
C ILE A 4 -57.55 5.14 -49.74
N ARG A 5 -57.35 3.86 -50.09
CA ARG A 5 -56.34 3.01 -49.41
C ARG A 5 -55.53 2.06 -50.31
N ARG A 6 -55.49 2.31 -51.62
CA ARG A 6 -54.69 1.49 -52.57
C ARG A 6 -53.42 2.17 -53.14
N GLY A 7 -53.10 3.39 -52.70
CA GLY A 7 -51.89 4.11 -53.15
C GLY A 7 -50.60 3.76 -52.38
N MET A 8 -50.66 3.07 -51.24
CA MET A 8 -49.50 2.94 -50.33
C MET A 8 -48.79 1.59 -50.37
N MET A 9 -49.18 0.66 -51.25
CA MET A 9 -48.62 -0.71 -51.26
C MET A 9 -47.73 -1.02 -52.47
N LEU A 10 -47.72 -0.17 -53.50
CA LEU A 10 -46.85 -0.33 -54.69
C LEU A 10 -45.55 0.48 -54.63
N GLN A 11 -45.36 1.33 -53.61
CA GLN A 11 -44.16 2.16 -53.44
C GLN A 11 -43.04 1.49 -52.61
N LYS A 12 -43.29 0.31 -52.03
CA LYS A 12 -42.32 -0.43 -51.19
C LYS A 12 -41.56 -1.55 -51.90
N LEU A 13 -41.88 -1.86 -53.16
CA LEU A 13 -41.20 -2.92 -53.93
C LEU A 13 -40.20 -2.39 -54.97
N ALA A 14 -40.18 -1.08 -55.26
CA ALA A 14 -39.18 -0.45 -56.12
C ALA A 14 -37.93 0.06 -55.33
N SER A 15 -37.98 0.10 -54.00
CA SER A 15 -36.91 0.61 -53.14
C SER A 15 -35.82 -0.44 -52.81
N GLY A 16 -36.07 -1.72 -53.11
CA GLY A 16 -35.20 -2.82 -52.69
C GLY A 16 -34.05 -3.15 -53.64
N ILE A 17 -34.09 -2.71 -54.90
CA ILE A 17 -33.12 -3.13 -55.93
C ILE A 17 -32.14 -2.00 -56.30
N LEU A 18 -32.41 -0.74 -55.96
CA LEU A 18 -31.41 0.34 -56.08
C LEU A 18 -30.51 0.51 -54.83
N ALA A 19 -30.88 -0.08 -53.69
CA ALA A 19 -30.10 0.06 -52.45
C ALA A 19 -28.82 -0.80 -52.41
N GLY A 20 -28.79 -1.92 -53.13
CA GLY A 20 -27.64 -2.84 -53.15
C GLY A 20 -26.44 -2.30 -53.92
N SER A 21 -26.66 -1.54 -54.98
CA SER A 21 -25.59 -1.01 -55.84
C SER A 21 -25.01 0.32 -55.37
N LEU A 22 -25.70 1.03 -54.46
CA LEU A 22 -25.21 2.25 -53.81
C LEU A 22 -24.34 1.95 -52.58
N LEU A 23 -24.50 0.79 -51.92
CA LEU A 23 -23.72 0.42 -50.74
C LEU A 23 -22.26 0.04 -51.05
N PHE A 24 -21.98 -0.49 -52.26
CA PHE A 24 -20.60 -0.74 -52.69
C PHE A 24 -19.90 0.49 -53.28
N GLY A 25 -20.65 1.49 -53.78
CA GLY A 25 -20.11 2.79 -54.22
C GLY A 25 -19.91 3.81 -53.08
N MET A 26 -20.65 3.67 -51.97
CA MET A 26 -20.54 4.57 -50.82
C MET A 26 -19.37 4.26 -49.89
N GLN A 27 -18.80 3.05 -49.93
CA GLN A 27 -17.58 2.75 -49.17
C GLN A 27 -16.32 3.40 -49.76
N SER A 28 -16.29 3.74 -51.06
CA SER A 28 -15.19 4.57 -51.61
C SER A 28 -15.46 6.07 -51.48
N TRP A 29 -16.73 6.52 -51.48
CA TRP A 29 -17.09 7.95 -51.34
C TRP A 29 -17.09 8.48 -49.89
N ALA A 30 -17.12 7.62 -48.88
CA ALA A 30 -17.03 8.02 -47.47
C ALA A 30 -15.60 8.44 -47.05
N GLN A 31 -14.57 8.05 -47.82
CA GLN A 31 -13.20 8.48 -47.59
C GLN A 31 -12.91 9.83 -48.26
N GLU A 32 -13.50 10.11 -49.42
CA GLU A 32 -13.33 11.38 -50.14
C GLU A 32 -14.20 12.53 -49.59
N SER A 33 -15.37 12.27 -49.00
CA SER A 33 -16.30 13.30 -48.51
C SER A 33 -15.94 13.95 -47.16
N SER A 34 -14.98 13.40 -46.41
CA SER A 34 -14.58 13.98 -45.11
C SER A 34 -13.59 15.15 -45.24
N ASN A 35 -12.71 15.13 -46.25
CA ASN A 35 -11.68 16.16 -46.42
C ASN A 35 -12.22 17.41 -47.12
N ALA A 36 -13.09 17.25 -48.14
CA ALA A 36 -13.67 18.38 -48.87
C ALA A 36 -14.52 19.32 -47.96
N GLY A 37 -15.29 18.75 -47.03
CA GLY A 37 -16.08 19.52 -46.07
C GLY A 37 -15.20 20.27 -45.04
N LEU A 38 -14.12 19.63 -44.57
CA LEU A 38 -13.14 20.26 -43.69
C LEU A 38 -12.39 21.38 -44.41
N SER A 39 -11.89 21.16 -45.62
CA SER A 39 -11.21 22.18 -46.43
C SER A 39 -12.12 23.38 -46.71
N GLY A 40 -13.43 23.18 -46.92
CA GLY A 40 -14.40 24.26 -47.05
C GLY A 40 -14.51 25.12 -45.78
N LEU A 41 -14.60 24.50 -44.60
CA LEU A 41 -14.62 25.22 -43.32
C LEU A 41 -13.29 25.97 -43.06
N VAL A 42 -12.17 25.39 -43.45
CA VAL A 42 -10.85 26.03 -43.37
C VAL A 42 -10.77 27.26 -44.27
N GLN A 43 -11.33 27.22 -45.49
CA GLN A 43 -11.41 28.38 -46.37
C GLN A 43 -12.25 29.52 -45.77
N VAL A 44 -13.33 29.19 -45.07
CA VAL A 44 -14.13 30.19 -44.34
C VAL A 44 -13.32 30.81 -43.20
N LEU A 45 -12.58 30.01 -42.43
CA LEU A 45 -11.68 30.52 -41.37
C LEU A 45 -10.58 31.45 -41.92
N ASP A 46 -10.04 31.14 -43.10
CA ASP A 46 -9.01 31.95 -43.76
C ASP A 46 -9.57 33.31 -44.22
N SER A 47 -10.83 33.36 -44.65
CA SER A 47 -11.47 34.60 -45.15
C SER A 47 -12.04 35.50 -44.04
N THR A 48 -12.51 34.96 -42.92
CA THR A 48 -13.16 35.75 -41.85
C THR A 48 -12.18 36.27 -40.79
N SER A 49 -12.40 37.50 -40.31
CA SER A 49 -11.66 38.09 -39.17
C SER A 49 -12.54 38.25 -37.93
N ASP A 50 -13.80 37.82 -37.99
CA ASP A 50 -14.73 37.83 -36.86
C ASP A 50 -14.39 36.70 -35.88
N SER A 51 -13.96 37.06 -34.67
CA SER A 51 -13.54 36.11 -33.65
C SER A 51 -14.67 35.18 -33.17
N GLN A 52 -15.92 35.64 -33.14
CA GLN A 52 -17.05 34.80 -32.74
C GLN A 52 -17.34 33.74 -33.80
N MET A 53 -17.34 34.15 -35.07
CA MET A 53 -17.50 33.22 -36.20
C MET A 53 -16.35 32.19 -36.25
N GLN A 54 -15.12 32.63 -36.04
CA GLN A 54 -13.95 31.73 -35.93
C GLN A 54 -14.15 30.70 -34.81
N LEU A 55 -14.57 31.17 -33.63
CA LEU A 55 -14.78 30.31 -32.47
C LEU A 55 -15.84 29.24 -32.72
N ASP A 56 -16.97 29.60 -33.33
CA ASP A 56 -18.08 28.68 -33.59
C ASP A 56 -17.68 27.60 -34.61
N ILE A 57 -16.93 27.98 -35.66
CA ILE A 57 -16.41 27.01 -36.64
C ILE A 57 -15.40 26.07 -35.98
N LEU A 58 -14.45 26.59 -35.20
CA LEU A 58 -13.44 25.78 -34.50
C LEU A 58 -14.09 24.80 -33.51
N LYS A 59 -15.12 25.22 -32.78
CA LYS A 59 -15.91 24.34 -31.90
C LYS A 59 -16.61 23.23 -32.69
N GLY A 60 -17.23 23.58 -33.82
CA GLY A 60 -17.88 22.62 -34.71
C GLY A 60 -16.92 21.56 -35.24
N ILE A 61 -15.73 21.98 -35.69
CA ILE A 61 -14.67 21.05 -36.13
C ILE A 61 -14.19 20.20 -34.95
N SER A 62 -13.92 20.81 -33.80
CA SER A 62 -13.44 20.09 -32.61
C SER A 62 -14.42 19.02 -32.12
N GLU A 63 -15.72 19.30 -32.11
CA GLU A 63 -16.73 18.29 -31.73
C GLU A 63 -16.88 17.20 -32.80
N ALA A 64 -16.82 17.56 -34.09
CA ALA A 64 -16.86 16.57 -35.17
C ALA A 64 -15.65 15.62 -35.18
N LEU A 65 -14.50 16.08 -34.65
CA LEU A 65 -13.26 15.31 -34.57
C LEU A 65 -13.00 14.70 -33.19
N LYS A 66 -13.93 14.86 -32.24
CA LYS A 66 -13.76 14.33 -30.89
C LYS A 66 -13.49 12.83 -30.90
N GLY A 67 -12.40 12.43 -30.24
CA GLY A 67 -11.95 11.04 -30.19
C GLY A 67 -11.17 10.56 -31.43
N LYS A 68 -11.10 11.34 -32.51
CA LYS A 68 -10.22 11.05 -33.66
C LYS A 68 -8.82 11.58 -33.39
N ARG A 69 -7.80 10.83 -33.84
CA ARG A 69 -6.38 11.19 -33.73
C ARG A 69 -5.77 11.13 -35.12
N GLN A 70 -4.76 11.98 -35.38
CA GLN A 70 -3.99 11.99 -36.63
C GLN A 70 -4.88 12.07 -37.88
N VAL A 71 -5.83 13.01 -37.86
CA VAL A 71 -6.69 13.29 -39.01
C VAL A 71 -5.83 13.93 -40.11
N PRO A 72 -5.96 13.53 -41.39
CA PRO A 72 -5.24 14.20 -42.47
C PRO A 72 -5.47 15.71 -42.43
N MET A 73 -4.38 16.48 -42.52
CA MET A 73 -4.46 17.94 -42.47
C MET A 73 -5.28 18.46 -43.66
N PRO A 74 -6.34 19.25 -43.42
CA PRO A 74 -7.12 19.85 -44.49
C PRO A 74 -6.30 20.84 -45.32
N ASP A 75 -6.68 21.03 -46.58
CA ASP A 75 -6.03 21.99 -47.46
C ASP A 75 -6.19 23.42 -46.91
N GLY A 76 -5.12 24.21 -46.97
CA GLY A 76 -5.11 25.59 -46.46
C GLY A 76 -4.92 25.74 -44.95
N TRP A 77 -4.96 24.64 -44.16
CA TRP A 77 -4.89 24.73 -42.69
C TRP A 77 -3.63 25.45 -42.20
N ARG A 78 -2.46 25.27 -42.85
CA ARG A 78 -1.21 25.94 -42.45
C ARG A 78 -1.29 27.47 -42.48
N SER A 79 -2.06 28.04 -43.41
CA SER A 79 -2.30 29.50 -43.46
C SER A 79 -3.18 29.92 -42.27
N VAL A 80 -4.27 29.20 -42.08
CA VAL A 80 -5.25 29.44 -41.01
C VAL A 80 -4.61 29.29 -39.63
N GLU A 81 -3.79 28.28 -39.40
CA GLU A 81 -3.04 28.06 -38.17
C GLU A 81 -2.21 29.30 -37.80
N LYS A 82 -1.42 29.84 -38.73
CA LYS A 82 -0.61 31.04 -38.50
C LYS A 82 -1.46 32.28 -38.23
N LYS A 83 -2.57 32.41 -38.93
CA LYS A 83 -3.51 33.52 -38.73
C LYS A 83 -4.16 33.45 -37.34
N LEU A 84 -4.70 32.29 -36.98
CA LEU A 84 -5.44 32.08 -35.74
C LEU A 84 -4.53 32.07 -34.50
N ALA A 85 -3.26 31.66 -34.64
CA ALA A 85 -2.26 31.78 -33.57
C ALA A 85 -2.06 33.22 -33.09
N ASN A 86 -2.29 34.21 -33.97
CA ASN A 86 -2.21 35.64 -33.68
C ASN A 86 -3.57 36.28 -33.31
N SER A 87 -4.63 35.49 -33.13
CA SER A 87 -5.94 36.02 -32.72
C SER A 87 -5.86 36.68 -31.35
N ASN A 88 -6.61 37.77 -31.13
CA ASN A 88 -6.74 38.39 -29.81
C ASN A 88 -7.58 37.54 -28.85
N ASP A 89 -8.45 36.66 -29.38
CA ASP A 89 -9.29 35.77 -28.58
C ASP A 89 -8.51 34.52 -28.12
N GLN A 90 -8.45 34.32 -26.81
CA GLN A 90 -7.72 33.19 -26.21
C GLN A 90 -8.35 31.83 -26.54
N GLN A 91 -9.67 31.71 -26.60
CA GLN A 91 -10.35 30.45 -26.91
C GLN A 91 -10.11 30.05 -28.36
N VAL A 92 -10.09 31.03 -29.28
CA VAL A 92 -9.72 30.80 -30.68
C VAL A 92 -8.31 30.24 -30.78
N ARG A 93 -7.33 30.84 -30.08
CA ARG A 93 -5.94 30.33 -30.07
C ARG A 93 -5.85 28.90 -29.54
N LEU A 94 -6.52 28.60 -28.42
CA LEU A 94 -6.49 27.28 -27.79
C LEU A 94 -7.12 26.18 -28.67
N LEU A 95 -8.29 26.46 -29.27
CA LEU A 95 -8.96 25.50 -30.16
C LEU A 95 -8.19 25.30 -31.46
N ALA A 96 -7.63 26.38 -32.04
CA ALA A 96 -6.77 26.28 -33.22
C ALA A 96 -5.54 25.42 -32.94
N GLN A 97 -4.90 25.59 -31.78
CA GLN A 97 -3.76 24.77 -31.37
C GLN A 97 -4.15 23.29 -31.19
N SER A 98 -5.27 23.01 -30.51
CA SER A 98 -5.78 21.64 -30.33
C SER A 98 -6.08 20.93 -31.66
N LEU A 99 -6.71 21.64 -32.60
CA LEU A 99 -6.98 21.14 -33.94
C LEU A 99 -5.69 20.95 -34.75
N ALA A 100 -4.73 21.87 -34.64
CA ALA A 100 -3.43 21.73 -35.29
C ALA A 100 -2.70 20.45 -34.84
N LEU A 101 -2.78 20.09 -33.56
CA LEU A 101 -2.26 18.82 -33.05
C LEU A 101 -3.03 17.62 -33.60
N THR A 102 -4.35 17.71 -33.69
CA THR A 102 -5.22 16.65 -34.26
C THR A 102 -4.88 16.40 -35.74
N PHE A 103 -4.51 17.45 -36.47
CA PHE A 103 -4.07 17.41 -37.86
C PHE A 103 -2.58 17.08 -38.07
N GLY A 104 -1.82 16.85 -36.98
CA GLY A 104 -0.40 16.53 -37.06
C GLY A 104 0.49 17.69 -37.53
N SER A 105 0.16 18.94 -37.18
CA SER A 105 0.96 20.11 -37.54
C SER A 105 2.39 20.01 -36.99
N ARG A 106 3.37 20.06 -37.90
CA ARG A 106 4.79 20.09 -37.55
C ARG A 106 5.17 21.35 -36.77
N GLU A 107 4.50 22.48 -37.03
CA GLU A 107 4.75 23.75 -36.36
C GLU A 107 4.26 23.68 -34.91
N ALA A 108 3.00 23.25 -34.70
CA ALA A 108 2.43 23.06 -33.36
C ALA A 108 3.23 22.04 -32.53
N LEU A 109 3.60 20.89 -33.13
CA LEU A 109 4.42 19.88 -32.46
C LEU A 109 5.82 20.43 -32.12
N GLY A 110 6.44 21.17 -33.04
CA GLY A 110 7.72 21.84 -32.82
C GLY A 110 7.68 22.83 -31.65
N GLN A 111 6.63 23.66 -31.58
CA GLN A 111 6.42 24.59 -30.46
C GLN A 111 6.27 23.87 -29.12
N LEU A 112 5.49 22.78 -29.06
CA LEU A 112 5.37 22.00 -27.83
C LEU A 112 6.71 21.40 -27.38
N ARG A 113 7.54 20.90 -28.32
CA ARG A 113 8.88 20.41 -27.97
C ARG A 113 9.76 21.52 -27.38
N GLN A 114 9.67 22.74 -27.91
CA GLN A 114 10.39 23.90 -27.35
C GLN A 114 9.91 24.22 -25.94
N VAL A 115 8.60 24.22 -25.70
CA VAL A 115 8.04 24.43 -24.35
C VAL A 115 8.55 23.37 -23.38
N VAL A 116 8.58 22.09 -23.78
CA VAL A 116 9.10 21.00 -22.94
C VAL A 116 10.59 21.19 -22.60
N LEU A 117 11.40 21.66 -23.56
CA LEU A 117 12.84 21.88 -23.39
C LEU A 117 13.20 23.17 -22.65
N ASP A 118 12.29 24.14 -22.58
CA ASP A 118 12.52 25.40 -21.89
C ASP A 118 12.51 25.20 -20.37
N LYS A 119 13.69 25.22 -19.76
CA LYS A 119 13.86 25.07 -18.30
C LYS A 119 13.34 26.27 -17.51
N ASN A 120 13.12 27.41 -18.15
CA ASN A 120 12.58 28.61 -17.52
C ASN A 120 11.05 28.66 -17.57
N ALA A 121 10.42 27.80 -18.38
CA ALA A 121 8.97 27.68 -18.43
C ALA A 121 8.42 27.05 -17.14
N ASP A 122 7.19 27.42 -16.80
CA ASP A 122 6.47 26.84 -15.67
C ASP A 122 6.39 25.31 -15.78
N SER A 123 6.63 24.61 -14.67
CA SER A 123 6.68 23.15 -14.60
C SER A 123 5.37 22.49 -15.05
N ASN A 124 4.22 23.07 -14.68
CA ASN A 124 2.93 22.53 -15.10
C ASN A 124 2.73 22.72 -16.61
N THR A 125 3.13 23.87 -17.15
CA THR A 125 3.10 24.15 -18.58
C THR A 125 3.95 23.15 -19.38
N ARG A 126 5.16 22.81 -18.90
CA ARG A 126 6.02 21.79 -19.50
C ARG A 126 5.39 20.40 -19.47
N ARG A 127 4.76 20.02 -18.35
CA ARG A 127 4.05 18.73 -18.20
C ARG A 127 2.87 18.58 -19.16
N VAL A 128 2.06 19.64 -19.31
CA VAL A 128 0.93 19.67 -20.24
C VAL A 128 1.40 19.57 -21.70
N ALA A 129 2.49 20.26 -22.04
CA ALA A 129 3.08 20.18 -23.37
C ALA A 129 3.59 18.76 -23.68
N LEU A 130 4.26 18.12 -22.71
CA LEU A 130 4.73 16.74 -22.84
C LEU A 130 3.56 15.75 -22.99
N ASP A 131 2.47 15.92 -22.24
CA ASP A 131 1.28 15.07 -22.35
C ASP A 131 0.61 15.17 -23.73
N SER A 132 0.56 16.40 -24.27
CA SER A 132 0.05 16.65 -25.63
C SER A 132 0.88 15.93 -26.70
N LEU A 133 2.21 15.97 -26.59
CA LEU A 133 3.11 15.22 -27.48
C LEU A 133 2.94 13.70 -27.35
N LEU A 134 2.79 13.20 -26.12
CA LEU A 134 2.56 11.79 -25.82
C LEU A 134 1.21 11.27 -26.35
N THR A 135 0.18 12.11 -26.35
CA THR A 135 -1.15 11.80 -26.86
C THR A 135 -1.18 11.74 -28.38
N THR A 136 -0.45 12.65 -29.04
CA THR A 136 -0.34 12.69 -30.51
C THR A 136 0.63 11.65 -31.08
N ARG A 137 1.43 10.99 -30.21
CA ARG A 137 2.50 10.03 -30.59
C ARG A 137 3.50 10.65 -31.57
N ASP A 138 4.01 11.81 -31.20
CA ASP A 138 5.00 12.53 -32.00
C ASP A 138 6.24 11.65 -32.29
N PRO A 139 6.65 11.46 -33.57
CA PRO A 139 7.74 10.54 -33.92
C PRO A 139 9.14 10.98 -33.42
N GLU A 140 9.33 12.27 -33.12
CA GLU A 140 10.61 12.77 -32.56
C GLU A 140 10.68 12.63 -31.03
N LEU A 141 9.57 12.25 -30.40
CA LEU A 141 9.44 12.21 -28.95
C LEU A 141 10.35 11.19 -28.24
N PRO A 142 10.69 10.00 -28.79
CA PRO A 142 11.56 9.05 -28.08
C PRO A 142 12.91 9.64 -27.65
N LYS A 143 13.60 10.36 -28.56
CA LYS A 143 14.88 11.01 -28.26
C LYS A 143 14.71 12.14 -27.24
N LEU A 144 13.62 12.89 -27.33
CA LEU A 144 13.29 13.93 -26.36
C LEU A 144 13.06 13.32 -24.98
N LEU A 145 12.24 12.27 -24.86
CA LEU A 145 11.97 11.56 -23.60
C LEU A 145 13.25 11.01 -22.98
N GLN A 146 14.14 10.42 -23.78
CA GLN A 146 15.46 9.95 -23.31
C GLN A 146 16.29 11.09 -22.70
N SER A 147 16.28 12.28 -23.31
CA SER A 147 16.97 13.45 -22.75
C SER A 147 16.35 13.94 -21.43
N LEU A 148 15.02 13.81 -21.29
CA LEU A 148 14.27 14.22 -20.11
C LEU A 148 14.42 13.28 -18.92
N LEU A 149 15.02 12.10 -19.09
CA LEU A 149 15.36 11.21 -17.98
C LEU A 149 16.28 11.91 -16.95
N LYS A 150 17.07 12.90 -17.38
CA LYS A 150 17.95 13.70 -16.53
C LYS A 150 17.27 14.93 -15.89
N ASP A 151 16.00 15.18 -16.19
CA ASP A 151 15.24 16.31 -15.65
C ASP A 151 14.30 15.85 -14.53
N PRO A 152 14.60 16.09 -13.24
CA PRO A 152 13.77 15.63 -12.13
C PRO A 152 12.31 16.12 -12.21
N GLY A 153 12.06 17.27 -12.85
CA GLY A 153 10.72 17.85 -12.96
C GLY A 153 9.81 17.10 -13.95
N LEU A 154 10.38 16.36 -14.90
CA LEU A 154 9.65 15.64 -15.95
C LEU A 154 10.02 14.15 -16.06
N ARG A 155 11.00 13.68 -15.28
CA ARG A 155 11.55 12.32 -15.34
C ARG A 155 10.47 11.25 -15.22
N ASP A 156 9.55 11.39 -14.28
CA ASP A 156 8.45 10.45 -14.05
C ASP A 156 7.57 10.28 -15.31
N GLN A 157 7.18 11.39 -15.93
CA GLN A 157 6.38 11.40 -17.15
C GLN A 157 7.18 10.89 -18.35
N ALA A 158 8.48 11.19 -18.40
CA ALA A 158 9.37 10.71 -19.46
C ALA A 158 9.52 9.18 -19.44
N ILE A 159 9.77 8.60 -18.26
CA ILE A 159 9.87 7.15 -18.06
C ILE A 159 8.59 6.45 -18.54
N ARG A 160 7.42 6.84 -18.00
CA ARG A 160 6.13 6.27 -18.41
C ARG A 160 5.83 6.49 -19.90
N GLY A 161 6.28 7.62 -20.45
CA GLY A 161 6.11 7.97 -21.85
C GLY A 161 6.87 7.05 -22.79
N LEU A 162 8.09 6.62 -22.43
CA LEU A 162 8.92 5.72 -23.24
C LEU A 162 8.24 4.36 -23.47
N ALA A 163 7.38 3.91 -22.56
CA ALA A 163 6.56 2.70 -22.74
C ALA A 163 5.60 2.77 -23.95
N ARG A 164 5.38 3.94 -24.55
CA ARG A 164 4.50 4.13 -25.71
C ARG A 164 5.18 3.98 -27.06
N PHE A 165 6.52 3.96 -27.12
CA PHE A 165 7.28 4.00 -28.38
C PHE A 165 8.21 2.80 -28.49
N ASP A 166 8.29 2.19 -29.68
CA ASP A 166 9.24 1.10 -29.98
C ASP A 166 10.62 1.60 -30.37
N ASP A 167 11.35 2.07 -29.36
CA ASP A 167 12.73 2.51 -29.49
C ASP A 167 13.69 1.55 -28.76
N SER A 168 14.69 1.03 -29.47
CA SER A 168 15.63 0.03 -28.93
C SER A 168 16.58 0.56 -27.84
N ALA A 169 16.82 1.87 -27.77
CA ALA A 169 17.71 2.47 -26.78
C ALA A 169 17.02 2.71 -25.43
N THR A 170 15.69 2.80 -25.40
CA THR A 170 14.87 3.03 -24.19
C THR A 170 15.35 2.23 -22.98
N ALA A 171 15.54 0.92 -23.13
CA ALA A 171 15.87 0.07 -21.99
C ALA A 171 17.24 0.42 -21.39
N GLN A 172 18.24 0.66 -22.24
CA GLN A 172 19.58 1.04 -21.80
C GLN A 172 19.59 2.43 -21.17
N GLU A 173 18.85 3.39 -21.72
CA GLU A 173 18.80 4.75 -21.17
C GLU A 173 18.11 4.80 -19.79
N ILE A 174 17.05 4.02 -19.58
CA ILE A 174 16.41 3.89 -18.26
C ILE A 174 17.37 3.21 -17.26
N LEU A 175 18.01 2.10 -17.66
CA LEU A 175 18.90 1.35 -16.77
C LEU A 175 20.12 2.18 -16.33
N LYS A 176 20.65 3.06 -17.19
CA LYS A 176 21.76 3.97 -16.84
C LYS A 176 21.46 4.87 -15.64
N ILE A 177 20.23 5.34 -15.51
CA ILE A 177 19.83 6.25 -14.41
C ILE A 177 19.14 5.52 -13.26
N TYR A 178 18.90 4.21 -13.38
CA TYR A 178 18.14 3.42 -12.41
C TYR A 178 18.64 3.55 -10.96
N PRO A 179 19.97 3.60 -10.68
CA PRO A 179 20.47 3.77 -9.31
C PRO A 179 20.09 5.12 -8.67
N GLU A 180 19.82 6.15 -9.47
CA GLU A 180 19.48 7.51 -9.02
C GLU A 180 17.98 7.70 -8.79
N LEU A 181 17.17 6.70 -9.16
CA LEU A 181 15.71 6.77 -9.09
C LEU A 181 15.21 6.56 -7.66
N ASN A 182 14.20 7.35 -7.27
CA ASN A 182 13.45 7.11 -6.05
C ASN A 182 12.49 5.91 -6.19
N GLY A 183 11.83 5.49 -5.11
CA GLY A 183 10.96 4.30 -5.11
C GLY A 183 9.81 4.35 -6.14
N THR A 184 9.17 5.50 -6.31
CA THR A 184 8.10 5.68 -7.31
C THR A 184 8.65 5.61 -8.73
N GLU A 185 9.77 6.29 -8.99
CA GLU A 185 10.42 6.31 -10.30
C GLU A 185 10.96 4.92 -10.69
N LYS A 186 11.53 4.16 -9.74
CA LYS A 186 11.97 2.78 -9.97
C LYS A 186 10.81 1.89 -10.39
N ARG A 187 9.65 2.01 -9.73
CA ARG A 187 8.45 1.27 -10.11
C ARG A 187 7.99 1.62 -11.52
N ASP A 188 7.96 2.90 -11.87
CA ASP A 188 7.59 3.36 -13.21
C ASP A 188 8.60 2.88 -14.28
N ALA A 189 9.90 2.85 -13.94
CA ALA A 189 10.96 2.33 -14.78
C ALA A 189 10.80 0.83 -15.03
N LEU A 190 10.56 0.04 -13.98
CA LEU A 190 10.32 -1.39 -14.10
C LEU A 190 9.09 -1.68 -14.96
N ASN A 191 7.95 -1.02 -14.70
CA ASN A 191 6.73 -1.16 -15.52
C ASN A 191 6.98 -0.80 -17.00
N THR A 192 7.84 0.18 -17.26
CA THR A 192 8.23 0.55 -18.63
C THR A 192 9.10 -0.53 -19.26
N LEU A 193 10.09 -1.05 -18.52
CA LEU A 193 11.00 -2.08 -18.97
C LEU A 193 10.31 -3.44 -19.18
N THR A 194 9.25 -3.74 -18.44
CA THR A 194 8.44 -4.96 -18.61
C THR A 194 7.36 -4.84 -19.67
N SER A 195 7.18 -3.68 -20.29
CA SER A 195 6.13 -3.45 -21.29
C SER A 195 6.29 -4.25 -22.59
N ARG A 196 7.49 -4.79 -22.87
CA ARG A 196 7.78 -5.59 -24.07
C ARG A 196 9.06 -6.40 -23.98
N VAL A 197 9.16 -7.40 -24.85
CA VAL A 197 10.27 -8.38 -24.86
C VAL A 197 11.65 -7.73 -25.03
N ASN A 198 11.78 -6.77 -25.96
CA ASN A 198 13.07 -6.12 -26.22
C ASN A 198 13.56 -5.24 -25.07
N TYR A 199 12.69 -4.88 -24.12
CA TYR A 199 13.05 -4.07 -22.95
C TYR A 199 13.28 -4.94 -21.71
N ALA A 200 12.52 -6.02 -21.61
CA ALA A 200 12.63 -7.02 -20.56
C ALA A 200 14.00 -7.70 -20.53
N ARG A 201 14.57 -8.06 -21.69
CA ARG A 201 15.88 -8.73 -21.77
C ARG A 201 17.02 -7.91 -21.12
N PRO A 202 17.22 -6.62 -21.47
CA PRO A 202 18.18 -5.77 -20.76
C PRO A 202 17.94 -5.68 -19.25
N LEU A 203 16.67 -5.60 -18.81
CA LEU A 203 16.34 -5.57 -17.39
C LEU A 203 16.79 -6.86 -16.68
N LEU A 204 16.42 -8.03 -17.20
CA LEU A 204 16.80 -9.31 -16.58
C LEU A 204 18.32 -9.50 -16.51
N ARG A 205 19.05 -9.05 -17.53
CA ARG A 205 20.51 -9.03 -17.51
C ARG A 205 21.07 -8.09 -16.44
N ALA A 206 20.50 -6.89 -16.29
CA ALA A 206 20.92 -5.94 -15.27
C ALA A 206 20.63 -6.45 -13.85
N VAL A 207 19.55 -7.22 -13.66
CA VAL A 207 19.30 -7.90 -12.38
C VAL A 207 20.31 -9.03 -12.15
N ALA A 208 20.64 -9.79 -13.20
CA ALA A 208 21.63 -10.87 -13.11
C ALA A 208 23.05 -10.37 -12.80
N SER A 209 23.46 -9.22 -13.35
CA SER A 209 24.75 -8.58 -13.06
C SER A 209 24.79 -7.84 -11.72
N GLY A 210 23.63 -7.58 -11.10
CA GLY A 210 23.52 -6.84 -9.85
C GLY A 210 23.39 -5.32 -9.99
N ASP A 211 23.31 -4.79 -11.22
CA ASP A 211 23.07 -3.37 -11.50
C ASP A 211 21.66 -2.92 -11.09
N VAL A 212 20.69 -3.86 -11.13
CA VAL A 212 19.37 -3.71 -10.54
C VAL A 212 19.24 -4.71 -9.39
N ALA A 213 18.81 -4.22 -8.22
CA ALA A 213 18.69 -5.08 -7.05
C ALA A 213 17.61 -6.14 -7.28
N LYS A 214 17.88 -7.41 -6.96
CA LYS A 214 16.91 -8.51 -7.10
C LYS A 214 15.58 -8.18 -6.43
N LYS A 215 15.59 -7.61 -5.22
CA LYS A 215 14.39 -7.20 -4.48
C LYS A 215 13.46 -6.25 -5.25
N ASP A 216 13.98 -5.51 -6.23
CA ASP A 216 13.20 -4.58 -7.04
C ASP A 216 12.35 -5.35 -8.08
N LEU A 217 12.71 -6.58 -8.44
CA LEU A 217 11.98 -7.47 -9.37
C LEU A 217 10.77 -8.14 -8.70
N THR A 218 9.83 -7.38 -8.14
CA THR A 218 8.71 -7.96 -7.35
C THR A 218 7.89 -9.02 -8.12
N ALA A 219 7.10 -9.82 -7.39
CA ALA A 219 6.19 -10.80 -7.98
C ALA A 219 5.20 -10.20 -9.00
N GLU A 220 4.87 -8.91 -8.87
CA GLU A 220 4.08 -8.18 -9.87
C GLU A 220 4.86 -8.01 -11.18
N ILE A 221 6.09 -7.50 -11.10
CA ILE A 221 6.96 -7.27 -12.26
C ILE A 221 7.23 -8.59 -12.98
N VAL A 222 7.42 -9.68 -12.25
CA VAL A 222 7.59 -11.03 -12.82
C VAL A 222 6.34 -11.49 -13.56
N ARG A 223 5.14 -11.26 -13.02
CA ARG A 223 3.89 -11.55 -13.73
C ARG A 223 3.73 -10.72 -15.01
N GLN A 224 4.08 -9.44 -14.97
CA GLN A 224 4.07 -8.59 -16.16
C GLN A 224 5.02 -9.11 -17.24
N LEU A 225 6.23 -9.52 -16.86
CA LEU A 225 7.20 -10.14 -17.77
C LEU A 225 6.63 -11.41 -18.41
N ARG A 226 5.95 -12.26 -17.63
CA ARG A 226 5.30 -13.48 -18.15
C ARG A 226 4.13 -13.18 -19.09
N ASN A 227 3.41 -12.08 -18.88
CA ASN A 227 2.34 -11.64 -19.77
C ASN A 227 2.85 -11.27 -21.17
N LEU A 228 4.18 -11.13 -21.35
CA LEU A 228 4.81 -11.00 -22.68
C LEU A 228 4.83 -12.31 -23.48
N LYS A 229 4.53 -13.45 -22.85
CA LYS A 229 4.41 -14.79 -23.47
C LYS A 229 5.63 -15.17 -24.31
N SER A 230 6.83 -15.01 -23.76
CA SER A 230 8.09 -15.33 -24.41
C SER A 230 8.84 -16.43 -23.65
N SER A 231 8.95 -17.62 -24.25
CA SER A 231 9.64 -18.77 -23.65
C SER A 231 11.11 -18.50 -23.32
N ASP A 232 11.77 -17.67 -24.13
CA ASP A 232 13.15 -17.23 -23.88
C ASP A 232 13.25 -16.39 -22.61
N LEU A 233 12.30 -15.48 -22.40
CA LEU A 233 12.24 -14.68 -21.18
C LEU A 233 11.92 -15.54 -19.97
N ASP A 234 11.01 -16.50 -20.10
CA ASP A 234 10.63 -17.41 -19.01
C ASP A 234 11.89 -18.11 -18.44
N SER A 235 12.77 -18.62 -19.30
CA SER A 235 14.03 -19.24 -18.88
C SER A 235 15.00 -18.27 -18.20
N GLU A 236 15.02 -17.00 -18.60
CA GLU A 236 15.83 -15.96 -17.94
C GLU A 236 15.24 -15.55 -16.59
N ILE A 237 13.91 -15.46 -16.49
CA ILE A 237 13.19 -15.16 -15.25
C ILE A 237 13.43 -16.27 -14.22
N GLU A 238 13.34 -17.55 -14.60
CA GLU A 238 13.57 -18.66 -13.66
C GLU A 238 14.97 -18.62 -13.04
N LYS A 239 15.99 -18.27 -13.85
CA LYS A 239 17.37 -18.15 -13.40
C LYS A 239 17.58 -16.99 -12.43
N VAL A 240 16.97 -15.84 -12.71
CA VAL A 240 17.21 -14.60 -11.96
C VAL A 240 16.34 -14.52 -10.71
N TRP A 241 15.06 -14.89 -10.84
CA TRP A 241 14.03 -14.69 -9.82
C TRP A 241 13.67 -15.97 -9.07
N GLY A 242 13.44 -17.09 -9.77
CA GLY A 242 13.02 -18.36 -9.17
C GLY A 242 11.85 -19.02 -9.91
N ALA A 243 11.30 -20.08 -9.31
CA ALA A 243 10.27 -20.90 -9.96
C ALA A 243 8.95 -20.14 -10.08
N PHE A 244 8.25 -20.43 -11.17
CA PHE A 244 6.89 -19.98 -11.38
C PHE A 244 6.08 -21.02 -12.17
N ARG A 245 4.76 -20.98 -12.01
CA ARG A 245 3.80 -21.76 -12.80
C ARG A 245 2.58 -20.93 -13.14
N GLU A 246 1.77 -21.35 -14.11
CA GLU A 246 0.45 -20.76 -14.25
C GLU A 246 -0.48 -21.23 -13.13
N ALA A 247 -1.31 -20.31 -12.63
CA ALA A 247 -2.38 -20.66 -11.71
C ALA A 247 -3.34 -21.66 -12.36
N SER A 248 -3.67 -22.73 -11.65
CA SER A 248 -4.62 -23.74 -12.15
C SER A 248 -6.01 -23.15 -12.38
N ALA A 249 -6.83 -23.82 -13.18
CA ALA A 249 -8.21 -23.38 -13.43
C ALA A 249 -9.01 -23.22 -12.12
N ASP A 250 -8.80 -24.13 -11.16
CA ASP A 250 -9.44 -24.08 -9.85
C ASP A 250 -9.04 -22.83 -9.06
N LYS A 251 -7.76 -22.45 -9.08
CA LYS A 251 -7.28 -21.21 -8.42
C LYS A 251 -7.87 -19.96 -9.06
N LYS A 252 -8.02 -19.94 -10.39
CA LYS A 252 -8.70 -18.83 -11.09
C LYS A 252 -10.15 -18.69 -10.64
N GLN A 253 -10.88 -19.79 -10.51
CA GLN A 253 -12.26 -19.78 -9.99
C GLN A 253 -12.32 -19.31 -8.53
N GLU A 254 -11.36 -19.73 -7.70
CA GLU A 254 -11.28 -19.32 -6.30
C GLU A 254 -10.99 -17.81 -6.15
N ILE A 255 -10.08 -17.26 -6.97
CA ILE A 255 -9.82 -15.82 -7.04
C ILE A 255 -11.08 -15.05 -7.43
N GLU A 256 -11.81 -15.49 -8.46
CA GLU A 256 -13.08 -14.87 -8.83
C GLU A 256 -14.12 -14.92 -7.71
N ARG A 257 -14.21 -16.04 -6.98
CA ARG A 257 -15.12 -16.19 -5.84
C ARG A 257 -14.80 -15.17 -4.74
N TYR A 258 -13.55 -15.09 -4.32
CA TYR A 258 -13.13 -14.17 -3.27
C TYR A 258 -13.17 -12.71 -3.70
N THR A 259 -12.97 -12.42 -4.99
CA THR A 259 -13.16 -11.08 -5.56
C THR A 259 -14.62 -10.64 -5.42
N LYS A 260 -15.58 -11.51 -5.78
CA LYS A 260 -17.03 -11.23 -5.60
C LYS A 260 -17.38 -11.07 -4.13
N LEU A 261 -16.84 -11.93 -3.26
CA LEU A 261 -17.06 -11.84 -1.82
C LEU A 261 -16.59 -10.50 -1.26
N TYR A 262 -15.39 -10.04 -1.63
CA TYR A 262 -14.85 -8.76 -1.19
C TYR A 262 -15.78 -7.60 -1.56
N TRP A 263 -16.16 -7.52 -2.84
CA TRP A 263 -17.01 -6.42 -3.33
C TRP A 263 -18.47 -6.50 -2.88
N ALA A 264 -18.95 -7.64 -2.37
CA ALA A 264 -20.27 -7.75 -1.76
C ALA A 264 -20.43 -6.85 -0.52
N GLY A 265 -19.32 -6.41 0.12
CA GLY A 265 -19.34 -5.43 1.20
C GLY A 265 -19.49 -3.96 0.76
N GLY A 266 -19.58 -3.68 -0.55
CA GLY A 266 -19.79 -2.32 -1.06
C GLY A 266 -18.55 -1.43 -0.98
N SER A 267 -18.73 -0.13 -0.68
CA SER A 267 -17.65 0.87 -0.64
C SER A 267 -16.71 0.71 0.56
N THR A 268 -17.15 0.00 1.60
CA THR A 268 -16.33 -0.40 2.75
C THR A 268 -16.42 -1.93 2.88
N PRO A 269 -15.64 -2.67 2.07
CA PRO A 269 -15.72 -4.13 1.98
C PRO A 269 -15.64 -4.86 3.31
N GLY A 270 -14.82 -4.36 4.23
CA GLY A 270 -14.65 -4.90 5.58
C GLY A 270 -14.19 -3.84 6.56
N ASP A 271 -13.79 -4.30 7.74
CA ASP A 271 -13.30 -3.50 8.85
C ASP A 271 -11.82 -3.79 9.09
N ALA A 272 -11.00 -2.75 9.04
CA ALA A 272 -9.57 -2.91 9.12
C ALA A 272 -9.09 -3.38 10.51
N VAL A 273 -9.78 -2.99 11.59
CA VAL A 273 -9.44 -3.36 12.96
C VAL A 273 -9.69 -4.85 13.18
N ARG A 274 -10.86 -5.35 12.74
CA ARG A 274 -11.11 -6.80 12.73
C ARG A 274 -10.15 -7.52 11.78
N GLY A 275 -9.85 -6.92 10.63
CA GLY A 275 -8.90 -7.45 9.66
C GLY A 275 -7.49 -7.61 10.21
N ARG A 276 -7.03 -6.68 11.06
CA ARG A 276 -5.77 -6.79 11.77
C ARG A 276 -5.76 -7.98 12.74
N ALA A 277 -6.87 -8.26 13.42
CA ALA A 277 -6.98 -9.45 14.27
C ALA A 277 -6.89 -10.75 13.47
N VAL A 278 -7.53 -10.80 12.30
CA VAL A 278 -7.41 -11.95 11.39
C VAL A 278 -5.98 -12.08 10.85
N PHE A 279 -5.31 -10.97 10.50
CA PHE A 279 -3.91 -10.98 10.10
C PHE A 279 -2.99 -11.49 11.20
N ALA A 280 -3.20 -11.05 12.45
CA ALA A 280 -2.40 -11.43 13.61
C ALA A 280 -2.37 -12.96 13.81
N ARG A 281 -3.54 -13.62 13.68
CA ARG A 281 -3.64 -15.08 13.88
C ARG A 281 -3.26 -15.91 12.65
N THR A 282 -3.36 -15.36 11.44
CA THR A 282 -3.21 -16.15 10.19
C THR A 282 -1.90 -15.87 9.45
N CYS A 283 -1.40 -14.63 9.46
CA CYS A 283 -0.30 -14.20 8.59
C CYS A 283 0.91 -13.65 9.36
N GLN A 284 0.70 -13.05 10.54
CA GLN A 284 1.72 -12.30 11.27
C GLN A 284 2.90 -13.17 11.73
N GLN A 285 2.72 -14.47 12.00
CA GLN A 285 3.84 -15.34 12.37
C GLN A 285 4.92 -15.41 11.28
N CYS A 286 4.52 -15.27 10.01
CA CYS A 286 5.42 -15.38 8.88
C CYS A 286 5.78 -14.04 8.25
N HIS A 287 4.86 -13.08 8.21
CA HIS A 287 5.01 -11.83 7.48
C HIS A 287 5.08 -10.60 8.39
N THR A 288 5.89 -9.64 7.99
CA THR A 288 5.92 -8.29 8.58
C THR A 288 4.94 -7.39 7.83
N LEU A 289 4.13 -6.62 8.57
CA LEU A 289 3.25 -5.58 8.05
C LEU A 289 3.21 -4.40 9.03
N TYR A 290 3.65 -3.22 8.55
CA TYR A 290 3.89 -2.02 9.35
C TYR A 290 4.82 -2.29 10.53
N ASP A 291 5.97 -2.89 10.23
CA ASP A 291 7.02 -3.24 11.20
C ASP A 291 6.62 -4.28 12.27
N VAL A 292 5.40 -4.83 12.19
CA VAL A 292 4.90 -5.87 13.09
C VAL A 292 4.82 -7.22 12.39
N GLY A 293 5.39 -8.25 13.02
CA GLY A 293 5.26 -9.65 12.59
C GLY A 293 6.60 -10.36 12.37
N GLY A 294 6.53 -11.54 11.76
CA GLY A 294 7.66 -12.42 11.52
C GLY A 294 8.48 -12.05 10.29
N LYS A 295 9.71 -12.57 10.24
CA LYS A 295 10.68 -12.36 9.15
C LYS A 295 10.96 -13.61 8.32
N VAL A 296 10.05 -14.57 8.39
CA VAL A 296 10.12 -15.84 7.66
C VAL A 296 9.82 -15.57 6.18
N GLY A 297 8.62 -15.08 5.90
CA GLY A 297 8.20 -14.55 4.61
C GLY A 297 8.64 -13.10 4.39
N PRO A 298 8.32 -12.52 3.22
CA PRO A 298 8.63 -11.13 2.92
C PRO A 298 7.87 -10.15 3.83
N ASP A 299 8.46 -8.98 4.04
CA ASP A 299 7.76 -7.80 4.50
C ASP A 299 6.78 -7.33 3.41
N ILE A 300 5.50 -7.30 3.76
CA ILE A 300 4.42 -6.96 2.82
C ILE A 300 3.99 -5.50 2.91
N THR A 301 4.56 -4.68 3.80
CA THR A 301 4.18 -3.27 4.02
C THR A 301 4.18 -2.45 2.72
N GLY A 302 5.23 -2.57 1.91
CA GLY A 302 5.38 -1.87 0.62
C GLY A 302 4.95 -2.68 -0.62
N SER A 303 4.33 -3.85 -0.44
CA SER A 303 3.83 -4.65 -1.57
C SER A 303 2.66 -3.93 -2.28
N ASN A 304 2.34 -4.30 -3.53
CA ASN A 304 1.19 -3.78 -4.28
C ASN A 304 -0.16 -4.26 -3.70
N ARG A 305 -0.34 -4.13 -2.38
CA ARG A 305 -1.46 -4.67 -1.62
C ARG A 305 -2.78 -3.95 -1.89
N SER A 306 -2.72 -2.73 -2.43
CA SER A 306 -3.92 -2.02 -2.90
C SER A 306 -4.57 -2.72 -4.10
N ASP A 307 -3.85 -3.57 -4.82
CA ASP A 307 -4.40 -4.39 -5.89
C ASP A 307 -4.94 -5.70 -5.30
N LEU A 308 -6.27 -5.83 -5.29
CA LEU A 308 -6.97 -7.01 -4.78
C LEU A 308 -6.61 -8.28 -5.57
N GLN A 309 -6.45 -8.18 -6.88
CA GLN A 309 -6.09 -9.31 -7.74
C GLN A 309 -4.70 -9.81 -7.34
N TYR A 310 -3.74 -8.89 -7.16
CA TYR A 310 -2.41 -9.22 -6.68
C TYR A 310 -2.44 -9.93 -5.32
N LEU A 311 -3.21 -9.42 -4.34
CA LEU A 311 -3.33 -10.05 -3.03
C LEU A 311 -3.88 -11.47 -3.12
N LEU A 312 -5.00 -11.65 -3.83
CA LEU A 312 -5.66 -12.95 -3.95
C LEU A 312 -4.78 -13.97 -4.66
N GLU A 313 -4.08 -13.59 -5.72
CA GLU A 313 -3.16 -14.49 -6.42
C GLU A 313 -2.04 -14.99 -5.51
N ASN A 314 -1.43 -14.12 -4.70
CA ASN A 314 -0.36 -14.53 -3.78
C ASN A 314 -0.88 -15.35 -2.58
N ILE A 315 -2.09 -15.07 -2.09
CA ILE A 315 -2.67 -15.78 -0.94
C ILE A 315 -3.22 -17.16 -1.32
N LEU A 316 -3.89 -17.25 -2.47
CA LEU A 316 -4.58 -18.47 -2.91
C LEU A 316 -3.66 -19.44 -3.64
N ASP A 317 -2.64 -18.93 -4.35
CA ASP A 317 -1.63 -19.73 -5.03
C ASP A 317 -0.20 -19.27 -4.68
N PRO A 318 0.25 -19.47 -3.43
CA PRO A 318 1.60 -19.11 -2.99
C PRO A 318 2.71 -19.87 -3.73
N ASN A 319 2.36 -20.94 -4.47
CA ASN A 319 3.27 -21.74 -5.28
C ASN A 319 3.38 -21.22 -6.72
N ALA A 320 2.54 -20.27 -7.14
CA ALA A 320 2.56 -19.72 -8.50
C ALA A 320 3.84 -18.97 -8.82
N VAL A 321 4.39 -18.25 -7.83
CA VAL A 321 5.61 -17.44 -7.97
C VAL A 321 6.37 -17.47 -6.65
N ILE A 322 7.52 -18.16 -6.62
CA ILE A 322 8.37 -18.28 -5.42
C ILE A 322 9.73 -17.64 -5.72
N PRO A 323 10.03 -16.46 -5.14
CA PRO A 323 11.35 -15.87 -5.27
C PRO A 323 12.40 -16.77 -4.62
N ASN A 324 13.61 -16.81 -5.19
CA ASN A 324 14.71 -17.67 -4.71
C ASN A 324 15.05 -17.42 -3.24
N ASP A 325 14.99 -16.16 -2.78
CA ASP A 325 15.25 -15.76 -1.39
C ASP A 325 14.20 -16.26 -0.38
N TYR A 326 13.09 -16.84 -0.86
CA TYR A 326 12.00 -17.39 -0.06
C TYR A 326 11.71 -18.86 -0.37
N ARG A 327 12.56 -19.53 -1.14
CA ARG A 327 12.43 -20.98 -1.34
C ARG A 327 12.70 -21.72 -0.04
N SER A 328 11.76 -22.57 0.34
CA SER A 328 11.92 -23.46 1.48
C SER A 328 13.02 -24.49 1.20
N SER A 329 13.75 -24.89 2.22
CA SER A 329 14.74 -25.95 2.19
C SER A 329 14.50 -26.95 3.31
N THR A 330 14.67 -28.22 3.00
CA THR A 330 14.74 -29.30 3.98
C THR A 330 16.21 -29.60 4.25
N ILE A 331 16.61 -29.44 5.50
CA ILE A 331 17.99 -29.60 5.97
C ILE A 331 18.02 -30.83 6.87
N THR A 332 18.72 -31.86 6.45
CA THR A 332 18.96 -33.06 7.25
C THR A 332 20.27 -32.89 8.00
N MET A 333 20.24 -33.03 9.31
CA MET A 333 21.39 -32.97 10.20
C MET A 333 21.96 -34.38 10.41
N LYS A 334 23.26 -34.48 10.75
CA LYS A 334 23.94 -35.75 11.03
C LYS A 334 23.46 -36.45 12.31
N ASP A 335 22.72 -35.75 13.15
CA ASP A 335 22.06 -36.28 14.35
C ASP A 335 20.60 -36.68 14.10
N ASP A 336 20.25 -36.92 12.82
CA ASP A 336 18.93 -37.31 12.32
C ASP A 336 17.82 -36.24 12.46
N ARG A 337 18.13 -35.04 12.97
CA ARG A 337 17.14 -33.94 12.96
C ARG A 337 16.89 -33.44 11.55
N VAL A 338 15.64 -33.11 11.25
CA VAL A 338 15.24 -32.47 10.00
C VAL A 338 14.69 -31.09 10.30
N ILE A 339 15.29 -30.08 9.68
CA ILE A 339 14.90 -28.68 9.84
C ILE A 339 14.34 -28.20 8.50
N THR A 340 13.11 -27.66 8.55
CA THR A 340 12.49 -27.02 7.38
C THR A 340 12.46 -25.52 7.59
N GLY A 341 12.96 -24.77 6.62
CA GLY A 341 12.98 -23.32 6.69
C GLY A 341 13.59 -22.67 5.47
N ILE A 342 13.64 -21.35 5.48
CA ILE A 342 14.23 -20.54 4.39
C ILE A 342 15.66 -20.19 4.78
N VAL A 343 16.63 -20.51 3.93
CA VAL A 343 18.03 -20.13 4.11
C VAL A 343 18.17 -18.62 3.89
N LYS A 344 18.45 -17.87 4.96
CA LYS A 344 18.63 -16.40 4.92
C LYS A 344 20.09 -16.01 4.72
N LYS A 345 21.03 -16.80 5.22
CA LYS A 345 22.47 -16.60 5.02
C LYS A 345 23.16 -17.94 4.85
N ASP A 346 24.07 -17.98 3.90
CA ASP A 346 24.96 -19.09 3.63
C ASP A 346 26.41 -18.62 3.75
N GLU A 347 27.04 -18.93 4.88
CA GLU A 347 28.39 -18.47 5.23
C GLU A 347 29.38 -19.64 5.16
N ALA A 348 30.68 -19.36 5.34
CA ALA A 348 31.73 -20.39 5.21
C ALA A 348 31.50 -21.60 6.14
N ASN A 349 31.08 -21.36 7.39
CA ASN A 349 30.95 -22.40 8.43
C ASN A 349 29.53 -22.58 8.97
N SER A 350 28.59 -21.71 8.59
CA SER A 350 27.23 -21.65 9.17
C SER A 350 26.17 -21.45 8.11
N LEU A 351 24.97 -21.96 8.40
CA LEU A 351 23.74 -21.70 7.65
C LEU A 351 22.73 -21.03 8.59
N THR A 352 22.26 -19.84 8.25
CA THR A 352 21.18 -19.18 9.01
C THR A 352 19.85 -19.49 8.35
N VAL A 353 18.94 -20.09 9.10
CA VAL A 353 17.65 -20.60 8.61
C VAL A 353 16.52 -19.93 9.37
N ALA A 354 15.58 -19.33 8.66
CA ALA A 354 14.34 -18.83 9.25
C ALA A 354 13.27 -19.93 9.19
N SER A 355 12.76 -20.33 10.35
CA SER A 355 11.67 -21.30 10.51
C SER A 355 10.48 -20.61 11.21
N PRO A 356 9.25 -21.14 11.15
CA PRO A 356 8.12 -20.54 11.87
C PRO A 356 8.42 -20.39 13.37
N GLY A 357 8.52 -19.14 13.84
CA GLY A 357 8.75 -18.81 15.25
C GLY A 357 10.21 -18.62 15.67
N GLU A 358 11.20 -18.95 14.83
CA GLU A 358 12.62 -18.81 15.21
C GLU A 358 13.58 -18.62 14.03
N THR A 359 14.77 -18.07 14.33
CA THR A 359 15.91 -18.05 13.40
C THR A 359 17.02 -18.90 13.99
N ILE A 360 17.42 -19.94 13.28
CA ILE A 360 18.38 -20.95 13.73
C ILE A 360 19.69 -20.75 12.97
N VAL A 361 20.81 -20.76 13.69
CA VAL A 361 22.16 -20.79 13.09
C VAL A 361 22.70 -22.20 13.22
N LEU A 362 22.90 -22.87 12.08
CA LEU A 362 23.34 -24.26 11.99
C LEU A 362 24.81 -24.34 11.57
N PRO A 363 25.68 -25.04 12.31
CA PRO A 363 27.03 -25.34 11.85
C PRO A 363 26.98 -26.26 10.62
N LYS A 364 27.68 -25.89 9.54
CA LYS A 364 27.74 -26.73 8.32
C LYS A 364 28.39 -28.08 8.57
N SER A 365 29.24 -28.19 9.58
CA SER A 365 29.84 -29.47 10.01
C SER A 365 28.81 -30.51 10.43
N ASP A 366 27.63 -30.05 10.88
CA ASP A 366 26.60 -30.88 11.48
C ASP A 366 25.48 -31.19 10.46
N ILE A 367 25.54 -30.59 9.27
CA ILE A 367 24.58 -30.80 8.19
C ILE A 367 25.00 -32.02 7.36
N GLU A 368 24.06 -32.92 7.12
CA GLU A 368 24.21 -34.04 6.20
C GLU A 368 23.84 -33.62 4.76
N SER A 369 22.67 -32.98 4.58
CA SER A 369 22.23 -32.52 3.26
C SER A 369 21.27 -31.34 3.34
N VAL A 370 21.23 -30.54 2.27
CA VAL A 370 20.27 -29.45 2.07
C VAL A 370 19.55 -29.68 0.75
N ARG A 371 18.22 -29.76 0.77
CA ARG A 371 17.38 -29.90 -0.42
C ARG A 371 16.44 -28.73 -0.54
N VAL A 372 16.55 -27.98 -1.63
CA VAL A 372 15.64 -26.88 -1.94
C VAL A 372 14.30 -27.44 -2.43
N SER A 373 13.21 -26.98 -1.83
CA SER A 373 11.84 -27.36 -2.19
C SER A 373 11.33 -26.57 -3.40
N GLU A 374 10.46 -27.19 -4.18
CA GLU A 374 9.68 -26.52 -5.23
C GLU A 374 8.37 -25.92 -4.70
N ILE A 375 8.04 -26.19 -3.43
CA ILE A 375 6.82 -25.74 -2.77
C ILE A 375 7.17 -24.62 -1.78
N SER A 376 6.35 -23.58 -1.78
CA SER A 376 6.40 -22.45 -0.85
C SER A 376 6.17 -22.91 0.58
N MET A 377 6.77 -22.20 1.54
CA MET A 377 6.48 -22.42 2.95
C MET A 377 5.15 -21.76 3.39
N MET A 378 4.58 -20.89 2.55
CA MET A 378 3.25 -20.34 2.78
C MET A 378 2.18 -21.41 2.46
N PRO A 379 1.31 -21.78 3.41
CA PRO A 379 0.27 -22.79 3.19
C PRO A 379 -0.78 -22.33 2.19
N GLU A 380 -1.35 -23.27 1.42
CA GLU A 380 -2.56 -23.04 0.65
C GLU A 380 -3.81 -23.13 1.55
N GLY A 381 -4.94 -22.57 1.10
CA GLY A 381 -6.23 -22.73 1.77
C GLY A 381 -6.41 -21.89 3.04
N LEU A 382 -5.53 -20.91 3.29
CA LEU A 382 -5.60 -20.02 4.46
C LEU A 382 -6.96 -19.30 4.59
N LEU A 383 -7.57 -18.89 3.47
CA LEU A 383 -8.86 -18.22 3.47
C LEU A 383 -10.06 -19.17 3.65
N ALA A 384 -9.88 -20.48 3.48
CA ALA A 384 -10.96 -21.45 3.59
C ALA A 384 -11.38 -21.69 5.06
N GLN A 385 -10.49 -21.37 6.01
CA GLN A 385 -10.75 -21.48 7.45
C GLN A 385 -11.41 -20.23 8.04
N LEU A 386 -11.62 -19.19 7.23
CA LEU A 386 -12.19 -17.91 7.62
C LEU A 386 -13.64 -17.83 7.18
N ASN A 387 -14.49 -17.19 7.98
CA ASN A 387 -15.84 -16.86 7.53
C ASN A 387 -15.83 -15.68 6.54
N ASP A 388 -16.95 -15.49 5.84
CA ASP A 388 -17.08 -14.47 4.79
C ASP A 388 -16.75 -13.05 5.27
N GLN A 389 -17.09 -12.69 6.50
CA GLN A 389 -16.79 -11.36 7.06
C GLN A 389 -15.29 -11.23 7.38
N GLU A 390 -14.69 -12.26 7.97
CA GLU A 390 -13.25 -12.28 8.30
C GLU A 390 -12.38 -12.19 7.05
N VAL A 391 -12.78 -12.84 5.95
CA VAL A 391 -12.07 -12.72 4.68
C VAL A 391 -12.12 -11.27 4.17
N ARG A 392 -13.30 -10.65 4.19
CA ARG A 392 -13.43 -9.25 3.76
C ARG A 392 -12.63 -8.31 4.66
N ASP A 393 -12.70 -8.50 5.97
CA ASP A 393 -11.97 -7.71 6.96
C ASP A 393 -10.44 -7.84 6.74
N LEU A 394 -9.94 -9.07 6.59
CA LEU A 394 -8.52 -9.34 6.32
C LEU A 394 -8.05 -8.67 5.02
N LEU A 395 -8.73 -8.91 3.90
CA LEU A 395 -8.36 -8.32 2.61
C LEU A 395 -8.46 -6.81 2.64
N TYR A 396 -9.46 -6.27 3.35
CA TYR A 396 -9.62 -4.83 3.51
C TYR A 396 -8.44 -4.24 4.28
N TYR A 397 -8.09 -4.80 5.45
CA TYR A 397 -6.91 -4.40 6.22
C TYR A 397 -5.62 -4.50 5.40
N LEU A 398 -5.40 -5.63 4.72
CA LEU A 398 -4.24 -5.84 3.86
C LEU A 398 -4.17 -4.81 2.74
N SER A 399 -5.28 -4.27 2.24
CA SER A 399 -5.26 -3.25 1.18
C SER A 399 -4.98 -1.82 1.66
N ARG A 400 -5.04 -1.56 2.98
CA ARG A 400 -4.85 -0.21 3.53
C ARG A 400 -3.38 0.22 3.46
N PRO A 401 -3.11 1.54 3.48
CA PRO A 401 -1.74 2.08 3.50
C PRO A 401 -1.16 2.31 4.90
N GLY A 402 -1.96 2.15 5.97
CA GLY A 402 -1.52 2.41 7.34
C GLY A 402 -1.96 1.34 8.34
N GLN A 403 -1.21 1.25 9.43
CA GLN A 403 -1.55 0.40 10.57
C GLN A 403 -2.83 0.92 11.24
N VAL A 404 -3.65 0.00 11.74
CA VAL A 404 -4.87 0.32 12.48
C VAL A 404 -4.80 -0.31 13.87
N PRO A 405 -5.52 0.20 14.88
CA PRO A 405 -5.49 -0.42 16.21
C PRO A 405 -5.94 -1.89 16.19
N LEU A 406 -5.39 -2.73 17.08
CA LEU A 406 -5.89 -4.09 17.30
C LEU A 406 -6.81 -4.06 18.53
N MET A 407 -8.12 -4.27 18.38
CA MET A 407 -9.01 -4.25 19.54
C MET A 407 -8.79 -5.48 20.42
N ALA A 408 -8.84 -5.27 21.73
CA ALA A 408 -8.94 -6.35 22.70
C ALA A 408 -10.34 -6.97 22.65
N THR A 409 -10.40 -8.25 22.32
CA THR A 409 -11.59 -9.11 22.32
C THR A 409 -11.24 -10.41 23.05
N GLU A 410 -12.23 -11.27 23.32
CA GLU A 410 -11.99 -12.58 23.94
C GLU A 410 -10.94 -13.41 23.18
N GLU A 411 -10.88 -13.25 21.85
CA GLU A 411 -9.93 -13.96 21.00
C GLU A 411 -8.53 -13.33 20.99
N THR A 412 -8.41 -12.01 21.16
CA THR A 412 -7.15 -11.28 21.00
C THR A 412 -6.48 -10.93 22.32
N ILE A 413 -7.17 -11.02 23.45
CA ILE A 413 -6.60 -10.71 24.79
C ILE A 413 -5.41 -11.60 25.15
N ALA A 414 -5.34 -12.82 24.59
CA ALA A 414 -4.19 -13.70 24.77
C ALA A 414 -2.88 -13.09 24.20
N TYR A 415 -2.98 -12.13 23.29
CA TYR A 415 -1.83 -11.40 22.73
C TYR A 415 -1.39 -10.22 23.60
N PHE A 416 -2.05 -9.96 24.74
CA PHE A 416 -1.68 -8.84 25.61
C PHE A 416 -0.28 -9.01 26.21
N PHE A 417 0.06 -10.19 26.76
CA PHE A 417 1.41 -10.47 27.24
C PHE A 417 1.68 -11.96 27.27
N ASN A 418 2.74 -12.40 26.58
CA ASN A 418 3.07 -13.82 26.43
C ASN A 418 4.02 -14.36 27.50
N SER A 419 4.53 -13.53 28.43
CA SER A 419 5.53 -13.91 29.46
C SER A 419 6.92 -14.30 28.96
N HIS A 420 7.21 -14.17 27.67
CA HIS A 420 8.50 -14.55 27.07
C HIS A 420 9.25 -13.35 26.50
N ASP A 421 8.54 -12.45 25.81
CA ASP A 421 9.11 -11.29 25.16
C ASP A 421 8.10 -10.12 25.10
N LEU A 422 8.49 -9.03 24.43
CA LEU A 422 7.67 -7.84 24.26
C LEU A 422 6.80 -7.87 22.99
N ALA A 423 6.54 -9.05 22.41
CA ALA A 423 5.60 -9.15 21.30
C ALA A 423 4.22 -8.61 21.72
N GLY A 424 3.65 -7.76 20.88
CA GLY A 424 2.40 -7.05 21.20
C GLY A 424 2.59 -5.74 21.97
N TRP A 425 3.84 -5.33 22.24
CA TRP A 425 4.17 -4.06 22.87
C TRP A 425 5.09 -3.21 21.97
N ASP A 426 4.99 -1.89 22.08
CA ASP A 426 5.82 -0.89 21.42
C ASP A 426 6.52 -0.02 22.47
N GLY A 427 7.85 0.06 22.41
CA GLY A 427 8.65 0.83 23.36
C GLY A 427 10.14 0.61 23.19
N ASN A 428 10.94 1.41 23.90
CA ASN A 428 12.38 1.37 23.82
C ASN A 428 12.96 0.09 24.45
N THR A 429 13.42 -0.84 23.61
CA THR A 429 13.98 -2.14 24.06
C THR A 429 15.32 -2.05 24.79
N ASP A 430 15.97 -0.88 24.81
CA ASP A 430 17.14 -0.64 25.68
C ASP A 430 16.71 -0.42 27.14
N LEU A 431 15.46 -0.01 27.37
CA LEU A 431 14.89 0.27 28.69
C LEU A 431 13.97 -0.83 29.18
N TRP A 432 13.25 -1.47 28.24
CA TRP A 432 12.23 -2.49 28.52
C TRP A 432 12.66 -3.87 28.06
N ARG A 433 12.41 -4.87 28.89
CA ARG A 433 12.68 -6.28 28.59
C ARG A 433 11.76 -7.22 29.37
N VAL A 434 11.80 -8.49 29.02
CA VAL A 434 11.15 -9.55 29.81
C VAL A 434 12.22 -10.34 30.58
N GLU A 435 12.04 -10.47 31.89
CA GLU A 435 12.87 -11.31 32.77
C GLU A 435 11.97 -12.20 33.61
N ASN A 436 12.16 -13.53 33.57
CA ASN A 436 11.39 -14.48 34.40
C ASN A 436 9.85 -14.33 34.30
N GLY A 437 9.33 -14.01 33.11
CA GLY A 437 7.89 -13.75 32.93
C GLY A 437 7.41 -12.39 33.45
N GLU A 438 8.32 -11.48 33.75
CA GLU A 438 8.03 -10.13 34.24
C GLU A 438 8.41 -9.11 33.17
N ILE A 439 7.56 -8.12 32.91
CA ILE A 439 7.98 -6.93 32.18
C ILE A 439 8.81 -6.07 33.13
N VAL A 440 10.04 -5.75 32.74
CA VAL A 440 10.99 -4.96 33.53
C VAL A 440 11.37 -3.71 32.75
N GLY A 441 11.04 -2.55 33.33
CA GLY A 441 11.54 -1.25 32.88
C GLY A 441 12.66 -0.79 33.82
N THR A 442 13.79 -0.35 33.27
CA THR A 442 14.92 0.12 34.08
C THR A 442 15.54 1.39 33.50
N SER A 443 15.78 2.38 34.36
CA SER A 443 16.69 3.49 34.07
C SER A 443 17.76 3.57 35.15
N LYS A 444 19.02 3.27 34.78
CA LYS A 444 20.14 3.28 35.73
C LYS A 444 20.71 4.67 35.99
N ALA A 445 20.70 5.52 34.96
CA ALA A 445 21.25 6.88 35.02
C ALA A 445 20.19 7.95 35.26
N GLY A 446 18.91 7.56 35.26
CA GLY A 446 17.79 8.50 35.17
C GLY A 446 17.38 8.79 33.71
N LEU A 447 16.22 9.41 33.53
CA LEU A 447 15.66 9.76 32.23
C LEU A 447 15.39 11.26 32.14
N SER A 448 15.59 11.86 30.97
CA SER A 448 15.31 13.28 30.71
C SER A 448 13.87 13.56 30.26
N HIS A 449 13.14 12.52 29.86
CA HIS A 449 11.74 12.54 29.44
C HIS A 449 11.09 11.21 29.85
N ASN A 450 9.75 11.16 29.84
CA ASN A 450 9.03 9.94 30.17
C ASN A 450 9.19 8.92 29.04
N GLU A 451 9.23 7.64 29.41
CA GLU A 451 9.30 6.53 28.47
C GLU A 451 8.15 5.58 28.74
N PHE A 452 7.52 5.07 27.68
CA PHE A 452 6.33 4.23 27.78
C PHE A 452 6.48 2.95 26.97
N LEU A 453 6.12 1.83 27.58
CA LEU A 453 5.86 0.58 26.87
C LEU A 453 4.35 0.47 26.62
N LYS A 454 3.95 0.53 25.35
CA LYS A 454 2.55 0.69 24.91
C LYS A 454 2.02 -0.60 24.32
N SER A 455 0.85 -1.06 24.74
CA SER A 455 0.22 -2.24 24.15
C SER A 455 -0.23 -1.93 22.72
N GLN A 456 -0.08 -2.89 21.82
CA GLN A 456 -0.69 -2.82 20.49
C GLN A 456 -2.21 -3.07 20.52
N LEU A 457 -2.70 -3.60 21.66
CA LEU A 457 -4.13 -3.75 21.92
C LEU A 457 -4.76 -2.43 22.37
N VAL A 458 -5.94 -2.15 21.83
CA VAL A 458 -6.85 -1.08 22.29
C VAL A 458 -7.99 -1.71 23.08
N PHE A 459 -8.20 -1.18 24.27
CA PHE A 459 -9.20 -1.64 25.23
C PHE A 459 -10.36 -0.65 25.29
N GLY A 460 -11.58 -1.16 25.21
CA GLY A 460 -12.82 -0.42 25.50
C GLY A 460 -13.23 -0.63 26.95
N ASP A 461 -14.18 -1.53 27.18
CA ASP A 461 -14.55 -2.00 28.52
C ASP A 461 -13.64 -3.17 28.92
N PHE A 462 -12.96 -3.02 30.06
CA PHE A 462 -11.98 -4.01 30.51
C PHE A 462 -11.79 -4.01 32.03
N ARG A 463 -11.25 -5.13 32.52
CA ARG A 463 -10.62 -5.26 33.84
C ARG A 463 -9.18 -5.67 33.61
N LEU A 464 -8.27 -4.98 34.27
CA LEU A 464 -6.86 -5.32 34.36
C LEU A 464 -6.52 -5.59 35.83
N ILE A 465 -5.99 -6.78 36.12
CA ILE A 465 -5.33 -7.08 37.39
C ILE A 465 -3.87 -7.42 37.07
N CYS A 466 -2.93 -6.82 37.76
CA CYS A 466 -1.52 -7.20 37.67
C CYS A 466 -0.80 -6.97 38.99
N LYS A 467 0.39 -7.53 39.13
CA LYS A 467 1.32 -7.15 40.18
C LYS A 467 2.30 -6.12 39.65
N ILE A 468 2.52 -5.07 40.43
CA ILE A 468 3.51 -4.01 40.18
C ILE A 468 4.50 -3.94 41.35
N LYS A 469 5.78 -3.72 41.05
CA LYS A 469 6.83 -3.43 42.03
C LYS A 469 7.69 -2.29 41.50
N LEU A 470 7.89 -1.27 42.32
CA LEU A 470 8.77 -0.14 42.02
C LEU A 470 9.94 -0.13 43.01
N THR A 471 11.17 -0.11 42.52
CA THR A 471 12.38 -0.17 43.35
C THR A 471 13.45 0.80 42.84
N PRO A 472 13.93 1.75 43.65
CA PRO A 472 13.35 2.13 44.95
C PRO A 472 11.95 2.76 44.77
N ASN A 473 11.07 2.59 45.76
CA ASN A 473 9.78 3.29 45.83
C ASN A 473 9.97 4.78 46.11
N LYS A 474 10.45 5.51 45.10
CA LYS A 474 10.85 6.91 45.21
C LYS A 474 10.39 7.75 44.01
N GLU A 475 10.72 7.30 42.80
CA GLU A 475 10.31 7.98 41.58
C GLU A 475 8.83 7.68 41.26
N ASN A 476 8.24 8.36 40.27
CA ASN A 476 6.90 8.05 39.79
C ASN A 476 6.92 6.96 38.72
N SER A 477 5.79 6.31 38.53
CA SER A 477 5.49 5.30 37.53
C SER A 477 3.98 5.20 37.44
N GLY A 478 3.45 4.40 36.51
CA GLY A 478 2.02 4.16 36.48
C GLY A 478 1.61 3.23 35.36
N ILE A 479 0.33 2.93 35.36
CA ILE A 479 -0.34 2.18 34.30
C ILE A 479 -1.27 3.17 33.60
N GLN A 480 -0.88 3.56 32.39
CA GLN A 480 -1.74 4.27 31.46
C GLN A 480 -2.84 3.32 30.96
N PHE A 481 -4.07 3.80 30.86
CA PHE A 481 -5.18 3.03 30.31
C PHE A 481 -6.16 3.93 29.55
N ARG A 482 -6.83 3.36 28.55
CA ARG A 482 -7.62 4.10 27.55
C ARG A 482 -6.90 5.34 27.04
N SER A 483 -5.59 5.22 26.90
CA SER A 483 -4.70 6.32 26.54
C SER A 483 -4.37 6.27 25.06
N GLU A 484 -3.99 7.43 24.52
CA GLU A 484 -3.57 7.62 23.14
C GLU A 484 -2.05 7.84 23.09
N PRO A 485 -1.29 7.03 22.34
CA PRO A 485 0.10 7.31 22.04
C PRO A 485 0.23 8.54 21.15
N LEU A 486 1.13 9.45 21.52
CA LEU A 486 1.41 10.66 20.75
C LEU A 486 2.64 10.48 19.83
N PRO A 487 2.74 11.26 18.73
CA PRO A 487 3.84 11.13 17.76
C PRO A 487 5.25 11.37 18.32
N ASP A 488 5.36 12.09 19.43
CA ASP A 488 6.61 12.39 20.14
C ASP A 488 7.01 11.29 21.14
N GLY A 489 6.22 10.22 21.26
CA GLY A 489 6.46 9.11 22.17
C GLY A 489 5.77 9.23 23.53
N GLU A 490 5.19 10.39 23.83
CA GLU A 490 4.39 10.60 25.05
C GLU A 490 3.02 9.91 24.97
N MET A 491 2.30 9.92 26.09
CA MET A 491 0.97 9.35 26.21
C MET A 491 -0.03 10.42 26.67
N ARG A 492 -1.26 10.36 26.15
CA ARG A 492 -2.38 11.17 26.63
C ARG A 492 -3.52 10.29 27.13
N GLY A 493 -3.95 10.48 28.38
CA GLY A 493 -5.07 9.72 28.94
C GLY A 493 -4.89 9.34 30.40
N TYR A 494 -5.70 8.42 30.89
CA TYR A 494 -5.74 8.07 32.30
C TYR A 494 -4.50 7.29 32.75
N GLN A 495 -3.90 7.73 33.86
CA GLN A 495 -2.84 7.02 34.55
C GLN A 495 -3.30 6.60 35.95
N ALA A 496 -3.25 5.30 36.22
CA ALA A 496 -3.28 4.78 37.59
C ALA A 496 -1.85 4.84 38.15
N ASP A 497 -1.63 5.76 39.09
CA ASP A 497 -0.30 6.14 39.53
C ASP A 497 0.34 5.19 40.55
N ALA A 498 1.67 5.12 40.50
CA ALA A 498 2.52 4.27 41.32
C ALA A 498 3.81 4.97 41.70
N GLY A 499 4.13 5.03 42.98
CA GLY A 499 5.36 5.67 43.49
C GLY A 499 5.08 6.46 44.75
N ALA A 500 6.13 6.80 45.50
CA ALA A 500 5.97 7.50 46.77
C ALA A 500 5.27 8.87 46.57
N GLY A 501 4.14 9.05 47.24
CA GLY A 501 3.25 10.21 47.13
C GLY A 501 2.20 10.09 46.00
N TRP A 502 2.27 9.05 45.19
CA TRP A 502 1.48 8.88 43.95
C TRP A 502 0.58 7.66 43.97
N TRP A 503 0.91 6.63 44.76
CA TRP A 503 0.13 5.39 44.82
C TRP A 503 -1.36 5.63 45.02
N GLY A 504 -2.17 5.06 44.13
CA GLY A 504 -3.64 5.05 44.21
C GLY A 504 -4.33 6.26 43.59
N LYS A 505 -3.56 7.29 43.21
CA LYS A 505 -4.10 8.45 42.50
C LYS A 505 -4.50 8.11 41.08
N LEU A 506 -5.40 8.93 40.53
CA LEU A 506 -5.75 8.91 39.12
C LEU A 506 -5.37 10.25 38.51
N TYR A 507 -4.56 10.21 37.46
CA TYR A 507 -4.12 11.36 36.71
C TYR A 507 -4.59 11.25 35.25
N GLU A 508 -4.69 12.36 34.54
CA GLU A 508 -4.85 12.39 33.09
C GLU A 508 -3.65 13.08 32.46
N GLU A 509 -2.73 12.25 31.95
CA GLU A 509 -1.49 12.66 31.30
C GLU A 509 -1.79 13.48 30.05
N GLN A 510 -1.07 14.60 29.87
CA GLN A 510 -1.29 15.57 28.78
C GLN A 510 -2.76 16.02 28.64
N GLY A 511 -3.50 16.02 29.75
CA GLY A 511 -4.91 16.37 29.83
C GLY A 511 -5.23 17.22 31.06
N ARG A 512 -6.25 16.81 31.82
CA ARG A 512 -6.80 17.57 32.97
C ARG A 512 -5.95 17.52 34.23
N GLY A 513 -4.92 16.67 34.29
CA GLY A 513 -4.09 16.50 35.48
C GLY A 513 -4.74 15.56 36.51
N ILE A 514 -4.62 15.85 37.82
CA ILE A 514 -5.14 14.97 38.87
C ILE A 514 -6.68 14.90 38.80
N LEU A 515 -7.21 13.71 38.52
CA LEU A 515 -8.64 13.40 38.53
C LEU A 515 -9.10 12.87 39.91
N SER A 516 -8.22 12.18 40.63
CA SER A 516 -8.44 11.73 42.00
C SER A 516 -7.13 11.78 42.79
N ASP A 517 -7.10 12.60 43.85
CA ASP A 517 -5.95 12.74 44.76
C ASP A 517 -6.01 11.76 45.96
N ARG A 518 -6.93 10.79 45.93
CA ARG A 518 -7.10 9.83 47.04
C ARG A 518 -5.89 8.90 47.13
N SER A 519 -5.10 9.07 48.17
CA SER A 519 -3.91 8.27 48.42
C SER A 519 -4.25 6.81 48.76
N GLY A 520 -3.58 5.89 48.07
CA GLY A 520 -3.52 4.45 48.34
C GLY A 520 -2.27 4.01 49.09
N GLU A 521 -1.38 4.94 49.48
CA GLU A 521 -0.06 4.65 50.11
C GLU A 521 -0.15 3.70 51.30
N GLN A 522 -1.16 3.89 52.16
CA GLN A 522 -1.36 3.06 53.35
C GLN A 522 -1.63 1.57 53.05
N TYR A 523 -1.95 1.23 51.80
CA TYR A 523 -2.18 -0.14 51.35
C TYR A 523 -0.96 -0.74 50.66
N VAL A 524 0.06 0.06 50.37
CA VAL A 524 1.25 -0.34 49.61
C VAL A 524 2.27 -0.99 50.52
N LYS A 525 2.96 -1.99 49.99
CA LYS A 525 4.19 -2.54 50.56
C LYS A 525 5.36 -1.94 49.77
N PRO A 526 6.09 -0.94 50.33
CA PRO A 526 7.19 -0.27 49.63
C PRO A 526 8.27 -1.27 49.19
N ASP A 527 8.85 -1.06 48.02
CA ASP A 527 9.88 -1.92 47.40
C ASP A 527 9.46 -3.39 47.16
N GLU A 528 8.21 -3.74 47.41
CA GLU A 528 7.66 -5.08 47.26
C GLU A 528 6.57 -5.14 46.17
N TRP A 529 6.10 -6.35 45.87
CA TRP A 529 5.01 -6.59 44.94
C TRP A 529 3.66 -6.17 45.52
N ASN A 530 2.92 -5.36 44.76
CA ASN A 530 1.57 -4.89 45.07
C ASN A 530 0.61 -5.31 43.95
N THR A 531 -0.57 -5.79 44.31
CA THR A 531 -1.63 -6.10 43.33
C THR A 531 -2.37 -4.81 43.01
N TYR A 532 -2.44 -4.47 41.72
CA TYR A 532 -3.22 -3.35 41.20
C TYR A 532 -4.38 -3.88 40.37
N GLU A 533 -5.58 -3.37 40.62
CA GLU A 533 -6.78 -3.64 39.82
C GLU A 533 -7.30 -2.33 39.23
N ILE A 534 -7.64 -2.35 37.94
CA ILE A 534 -8.30 -1.27 37.20
C ILE A 534 -9.51 -1.87 36.48
N VAL A 535 -10.69 -1.29 36.69
CA VAL A 535 -11.94 -1.68 36.02
C VAL A 535 -12.53 -0.45 35.37
N ALA A 536 -12.68 -0.47 34.05
CA ALA A 536 -13.27 0.61 33.27
C ALA A 536 -14.42 0.08 32.41
N VAL A 537 -15.63 0.56 32.65
CA VAL A 537 -16.86 0.12 31.98
C VAL A 537 -17.72 1.33 31.62
N GLY A 538 -17.90 1.60 30.32
CA GLY A 538 -18.45 2.86 29.84
C GLY A 538 -17.63 4.03 30.37
N HIS A 539 -18.29 5.03 30.98
CA HIS A 539 -17.62 6.18 31.62
C HIS A 539 -17.20 5.93 33.08
N LYS A 540 -17.36 4.71 33.59
CA LYS A 540 -17.14 4.41 35.01
C LYS A 540 -15.77 3.79 35.21
N ILE A 541 -15.04 4.23 36.24
CA ILE A 541 -13.67 3.80 36.55
C ILE A 541 -13.58 3.44 38.04
N LYS A 542 -13.03 2.26 38.33
CA LYS A 542 -12.62 1.84 39.67
C LYS A 542 -11.17 1.38 39.68
N THR A 543 -10.46 1.67 40.75
CA THR A 543 -9.11 1.12 40.99
C THR A 543 -8.97 0.61 42.42
N ALA A 544 -8.10 -0.37 42.61
CA ALA A 544 -7.74 -0.89 43.93
C ALA A 544 -6.26 -1.28 44.00
N ILE A 545 -5.68 -1.12 45.19
CA ILE A 545 -4.33 -1.59 45.53
C ILE A 545 -4.46 -2.59 46.68
N ASN A 546 -3.88 -3.78 46.52
CA ASN A 546 -3.92 -4.87 47.50
C ASN A 546 -5.33 -5.13 48.06
N GLY A 547 -6.33 -5.09 47.17
CA GLY A 547 -7.74 -5.32 47.50
C GLY A 547 -8.43 -4.16 48.22
N LYS A 548 -7.82 -2.98 48.31
CA LYS A 548 -8.42 -1.78 48.91
C LYS A 548 -8.71 -0.74 47.83
N GLN A 549 -9.97 -0.35 47.70
CA GLN A 549 -10.44 0.60 46.71
C GLN A 549 -9.76 1.96 46.88
N CYS A 550 -9.19 2.47 45.79
CA CYS A 550 -8.59 3.80 45.70
C CYS A 550 -9.55 4.75 44.98
N VAL A 551 -9.95 4.41 43.75
CA VAL A 551 -10.85 5.23 42.90
C VAL A 551 -12.19 4.53 42.69
N ASP A 552 -13.28 5.31 42.66
CA ASP A 552 -14.61 4.91 42.17
C ASP A 552 -15.30 6.18 41.66
N MET A 553 -15.39 6.32 40.35
CA MET A 553 -15.92 7.54 39.73
C MET A 553 -16.61 7.28 38.40
N VAL A 554 -17.36 8.29 37.95
CA VAL A 554 -17.91 8.40 36.60
C VAL A 554 -17.28 9.63 35.95
N ASP A 555 -16.64 9.44 34.80
CA ASP A 555 -16.01 10.49 34.01
C ASP A 555 -16.61 10.55 32.59
N GLU A 556 -17.64 11.38 32.44
CA GLU A 556 -18.36 11.58 31.19
C GLU A 556 -17.50 12.23 30.09
N GLN A 557 -16.40 12.92 30.47
CA GLN A 557 -15.55 13.65 29.53
C GLN A 557 -14.35 12.83 29.04
N GLY A 558 -13.95 11.81 29.79
CA GLY A 558 -12.74 11.07 29.46
C GLY A 558 -12.98 9.91 28.49
N ALA A 559 -11.88 9.37 27.97
CA ALA A 559 -11.91 8.38 26.90
C ALA A 559 -12.61 7.07 27.32
N THR A 560 -13.32 6.47 26.37
CA THR A 560 -13.96 5.15 26.56
C THR A 560 -13.13 4.01 25.95
N HIS A 561 -12.08 4.34 25.20
CA HIS A 561 -11.18 3.38 24.60
C HIS A 561 -9.77 3.96 24.40
N GLY A 562 -8.77 3.08 24.34
CA GLY A 562 -7.38 3.43 24.06
C GLY A 562 -6.45 2.29 24.48
N VAL A 563 -5.14 2.48 24.38
CA VAL A 563 -4.17 1.44 24.75
C VAL A 563 -3.91 1.41 26.25
N ILE A 564 -3.29 0.32 26.72
CA ILE A 564 -2.63 0.27 28.02
C ILE A 564 -1.15 0.63 27.81
N GLY A 565 -0.58 1.42 28.71
CA GLY A 565 0.84 1.76 28.70
C GLY A 565 1.48 1.61 30.08
N LEU A 566 2.75 1.24 30.12
CA LEU A 566 3.54 1.14 31.35
C LEU A 566 4.58 2.25 31.35
N GLN A 567 4.62 3.07 32.40
CA GLN A 567 5.49 4.24 32.46
C GLN A 567 6.83 3.94 33.14
N LEU A 568 7.90 4.46 32.54
CA LEU A 568 9.15 4.82 33.22
C LEU A 568 9.22 6.34 33.26
N HIS A 569 9.05 6.91 34.45
CA HIS A 569 9.02 8.36 34.58
C HIS A 569 10.41 8.98 34.42
N SER A 570 10.45 10.22 33.93
CA SER A 570 11.64 11.07 33.95
C SER A 570 12.17 11.28 35.37
N GLY A 571 13.46 11.53 35.54
CA GLY A 571 14.05 11.77 36.86
C GLY A 571 15.11 10.75 37.23
N GLY A 572 15.14 10.36 38.50
CA GLY A 572 16.22 9.55 39.08
C GLY A 572 16.26 8.11 38.58
N PRO A 573 17.26 7.32 39.01
CA PRO A 573 17.29 5.90 38.71
C PRO A 573 16.07 5.17 39.27
N LEU A 574 15.43 4.33 38.45
CA LEU A 574 14.30 3.50 38.85
C LEU A 574 14.29 2.15 38.13
N GLU A 575 13.71 1.16 38.80
CA GLU A 575 13.27 -0.10 38.20
C GLU A 575 11.80 -0.32 38.54
N VAL A 576 10.96 -0.51 37.52
CA VAL A 576 9.57 -0.94 37.67
C VAL A 576 9.39 -2.31 37.05
N ARG A 577 8.67 -3.19 37.74
CA ARG A 577 8.36 -4.54 37.29
C ARG A 577 6.87 -4.80 37.31
N PHE A 578 6.40 -5.57 36.32
CA PHE A 578 5.02 -5.99 36.20
C PHE A 578 4.91 -7.48 35.89
N LYS A 579 3.94 -8.18 36.50
CA LYS A 579 3.67 -9.59 36.21
C LYS A 579 2.24 -10.00 36.54
N GLU A 580 1.90 -11.25 36.20
CA GLU A 580 0.60 -11.86 36.50
C GLU A 580 -0.56 -11.01 35.96
N PHE A 581 -0.45 -10.58 34.70
CA PHE A 581 -1.51 -9.86 34.01
C PHE A 581 -2.73 -10.75 33.80
N HIS A 582 -3.86 -10.36 34.39
CA HIS A 582 -5.17 -10.92 34.13
C HIS A 582 -6.05 -9.84 33.51
N VAL A 583 -6.45 -10.07 32.26
CA VAL A 583 -7.26 -9.15 31.48
C VAL A 583 -8.58 -9.80 31.12
N GLU A 584 -9.66 -9.07 31.33
CA GLU A 584 -11.03 -9.48 30.98
C GLU A 584 -11.66 -8.35 30.18
N VAL A 585 -12.23 -8.67 29.02
CA VAL A 585 -12.99 -7.70 28.21
C VAL A 585 -14.46 -7.75 28.58
N ASN A 586 -15.15 -6.61 28.51
CA ASN A 586 -16.56 -6.48 28.88
C ASN A 586 -16.93 -7.01 30.30
N PRO A 587 -16.14 -6.69 31.35
CA PRO A 587 -16.42 -7.20 32.69
C PRO A 587 -17.66 -6.54 33.32
N THR A 588 -18.14 -7.11 34.42
CA THR A 588 -19.01 -6.40 35.36
C THR A 588 -18.25 -5.27 36.07
N PHE A 589 -18.94 -4.17 36.42
CA PHE A 589 -18.34 -3.00 37.07
C PHE A 589 -18.16 -3.16 38.60
N GLU A 590 -17.38 -4.16 38.99
CA GLU A 590 -17.07 -4.54 40.37
C GLU A 590 -15.57 -4.80 40.54
N LEU A 591 -15.03 -4.64 41.76
CA LEU A 591 -13.65 -5.02 42.06
C LEU A 591 -13.60 -6.51 42.42
N LYS A 592 -12.74 -7.29 41.79
CA LYS A 592 -12.51 -8.71 42.08
C LYS A 592 -11.48 -8.93 43.19
N THR A 593 -10.60 -7.96 43.43
CA THR A 593 -9.58 -8.05 44.47
C THR A 593 -10.05 -7.51 45.82
N ALA A 594 -11.20 -6.82 45.84
CA ALA A 594 -11.75 -6.27 47.08
C ALA A 594 -12.29 -7.39 47.99
N LEU A 595 -11.76 -7.43 49.22
CA LEU A 595 -12.22 -8.30 50.31
C LEU A 595 -13.32 -7.63 51.13
#